data_AF-A0A952BFE1-F1
#
_entry.id   AF-A0A952BFE1-F1
#
_cell.length_a   1.000
_cell.length_b   1.000
_cell.length_c   1.000
_cell.angle_alpha   90.00
_cell.angle_beta   90.00
_cell.angle_gamma   90.00
#
_symmetry.space_group_name_H-M   'P 1'
#
loop_
_entity.id
_entity.type
_entity.pdbx_description
1 polymer ?
#
loop_
_entity_poly.entity_id
_entity_poly.type
_entity_poly.pdbx_seq_one_letter_code
_entity_poly.pdbx_strand_id
1 'polypeptide(L)'
;MPWFLVDISYYAIKCSNDFKAIIPSNHDFMNLYDQFLKYDEKLTSSHYEKYNDTDKLFYILFGLSHKSFWFQEKYRMLRMNARFYELLCEIPKRNTAVTQFYRHIEEKYGIDFPTYNMSSLALLSISTNNVYYLFPYNIDSKLKKRNIDNNLLSTMLQDYIEDYDSIRRSSLESKQLYLTPIVRTNQNQLLATSAFLIAKKAATNLYWETRNLYRDNEGKELNQMLGNSFEIYVDELLAHYLPKHKYERLPERRKQKRADIVITTNSYKIITEQKFAMLNISLQDTIFDLEKIDRWLESYVQAVKQLGETEKQIDLENKIVIKLILFFDDLFIADGLVRERILKLYKQKTRETIDLNNVFMIDIGDYEMLIHLIAYSDDLFNKVMRTKIEREDNKDYSKGVEFRQIFQEYGAVENDYINTKRLFGLDQNR
;
A
#
# COMPACT_ATOMS: atom_id res chain seq x y z
N MET A 1 6.14 13.00 17.77
CA MET A 1 5.59 12.13 16.72
C MET A 1 6.71 11.66 15.80
N PRO A 2 6.92 10.34 15.60
CA PRO A 2 8.07 9.82 14.87
C PRO A 2 8.21 10.29 13.42
N TRP A 3 7.13 10.75 12.78
CA TRP A 3 7.15 11.13 11.36
C TRP A 3 7.75 12.51 11.06
N PHE A 4 7.75 13.45 12.00
CA PHE A 4 8.43 14.74 11.81
C PHE A 4 9.95 14.63 11.91
N LEU A 5 10.46 13.54 12.49
CA LEU A 5 11.90 13.28 12.55
C LEU A 5 12.53 13.20 11.17
N VAL A 6 11.76 12.79 10.16
CA VAL A 6 12.24 12.69 8.77
C VAL A 6 12.53 14.08 8.21
N ASP A 7 11.57 15.00 8.34
CA ASP A 7 11.73 16.36 7.83
C ASP A 7 12.80 17.12 8.63
N ILE A 8 12.82 16.97 9.96
CA ILE A 8 13.86 17.56 10.81
C ILE A 8 15.25 17.03 10.41
N SER A 9 15.39 15.72 10.19
CA SER A 9 16.65 15.12 9.74
C SER A 9 17.07 15.66 8.37
N TYR A 10 16.13 15.77 7.44
CA TYR A 10 16.39 16.33 6.11
C TYR A 10 16.87 17.78 6.18
N TYR A 11 16.19 18.64 6.94
CA TYR A 11 16.62 20.04 7.10
C TYR A 11 17.95 20.17 7.84
N ALA A 12 18.22 19.29 8.81
CA ALA A 12 19.54 19.22 9.45
C ALA A 12 20.64 18.90 8.41
N ILE A 13 20.42 17.91 7.53
CA ILE A 13 21.36 17.54 6.47
C ILE A 13 21.53 18.67 5.44
N LYS A 14 20.42 19.32 5.07
CA LYS A 14 20.39 20.39 4.05
C LYS A 14 21.07 21.67 4.54
N CYS A 15 20.88 22.01 5.81
CA CYS A 15 21.29 23.30 6.38
C CYS A 15 22.55 23.22 7.26
N SER A 16 23.10 22.03 7.51
CA SER A 16 24.29 21.86 8.36
C SER A 16 25.31 20.87 7.76
N ASN A 17 26.46 20.74 8.44
CA ASN A 17 27.50 19.76 8.17
C ASN A 17 28.08 19.24 9.50
N ASP A 18 28.83 18.14 9.48
CA ASP A 18 29.34 17.49 10.70
C ASP A 18 30.58 18.20 11.31
N PHE A 19 30.86 19.44 10.90
CA PHE A 19 32.05 20.15 11.35
C PHE A 19 31.78 20.87 12.67
N LYS A 20 32.53 20.49 13.72
CA LYS A 20 32.57 21.12 15.06
C LYS A 20 31.18 21.50 15.60
N ALA A 21 30.49 20.54 16.20
CA ALA A 21 29.22 20.80 16.88
C ALA A 21 29.34 20.64 18.40
N ILE A 22 28.85 21.66 19.13
CA ILE A 22 28.32 21.48 20.47
C ILE A 22 27.15 20.51 20.33
N ILE A 23 27.18 19.40 21.06
CA ILE A 23 26.07 18.44 21.07
C ILE A 23 24.87 19.15 21.70
N PRO A 24 23.75 19.34 20.98
CA PRO A 24 22.56 19.98 21.53
C PRO A 24 22.10 19.24 22.78
N SER A 25 21.73 19.97 23.83
CA SER A 25 21.08 19.37 24.98
C SER A 25 19.69 18.87 24.60
N ASN A 26 19.09 18.03 25.45
CA ASN A 26 17.69 17.63 25.27
C ASN A 26 16.74 18.85 25.21
N HIS A 27 17.06 19.94 25.92
CA HIS A 27 16.27 21.17 25.89
C HIS A 27 16.35 21.87 24.54
N ASP A 28 17.56 21.95 23.96
CA ASP A 28 17.76 22.54 22.62
C ASP A 28 16.99 21.76 21.55
N PHE A 29 17.01 20.42 21.64
CA PHE A 29 16.23 19.56 20.75
C PHE A 29 14.72 19.82 20.86
N MET A 30 14.19 19.90 22.09
CA MET A 30 12.76 20.16 22.29
C MET A 30 12.34 21.54 21.77
N ASN A 31 13.19 22.56 21.95
CA ASN A 31 12.94 23.90 21.41
C ASN A 31 12.98 23.91 19.87
N LEU A 32 13.93 23.21 19.26
CA LEU A 32 13.99 23.06 17.80
C LEU A 32 12.76 22.35 17.26
N TYR A 33 12.31 21.29 17.94
CA TYR A 33 11.10 20.55 17.57
C TYR A 33 9.85 21.43 17.64
N ASP A 34 9.67 22.21 18.72
CA ASP A 34 8.56 23.16 18.86
C ASP A 34 8.57 24.24 17.77
N GLN A 35 9.74 24.81 17.47
CA GLN A 35 9.89 25.77 16.38
C GLN A 35 9.56 25.17 15.02
N PHE A 36 10.00 23.92 14.78
CA PHE A 36 9.67 23.20 13.55
C PHE A 36 8.16 22.99 13.41
N LEU A 37 7.46 22.59 14.48
CA LEU A 37 6.00 22.43 14.47
C LEU A 37 5.28 23.73 14.10
N LYS A 38 5.67 24.86 14.72
CA LYS A 38 5.08 26.17 14.41
C LYS A 38 5.31 26.58 12.95
N TYR A 39 6.49 26.26 12.41
CA TYR A 39 6.81 26.52 11.02
C TYR A 39 5.97 25.64 10.07
N ASP A 40 5.91 24.33 10.32
CA ASP A 40 5.14 23.37 9.52
C ASP A 40 3.64 23.72 9.52
N GLU A 41 3.08 24.08 10.68
CA GLU A 41 1.68 24.50 10.80
C GLU A 41 1.38 25.75 9.99
N LYS A 42 2.26 26.75 10.03
CA LYS A 42 2.11 27.98 9.23
C LYS A 42 2.20 27.68 7.73
N LEU A 43 3.16 26.86 7.33
CA LEU A 43 3.39 26.50 5.94
C LEU A 43 2.20 25.72 5.38
N THR A 44 1.77 24.67 6.08
CA THR A 44 0.62 23.84 5.70
C THR A 44 -0.68 24.66 5.66
N SER A 45 -0.94 25.49 6.66
CA SER A 45 -2.14 26.36 6.69
C SER A 45 -2.22 27.24 5.45
N SER A 46 -1.14 27.95 5.13
CA SER A 46 -1.09 28.84 3.96
C SER A 46 -1.24 28.09 2.63
N HIS A 47 -0.72 26.87 2.51
CA HIS A 47 -0.87 26.04 1.31
C HIS A 47 -2.33 25.63 1.06
N TYR A 48 -3.10 25.38 2.13
CA TYR A 48 -4.46 24.86 2.02
C TYR A 48 -5.55 25.95 2.03
N GLU A 49 -5.23 27.19 2.39
CA GLU A 49 -6.18 28.33 2.42
C GLU A 49 -6.88 28.60 1.07
N LYS A 50 -6.25 28.23 -0.04
CA LYS A 50 -6.78 28.44 -1.40
C LYS A 50 -7.87 27.44 -1.82
N TYR A 51 -8.24 26.48 -0.98
CA TYR A 51 -9.22 25.43 -1.30
C TYR A 51 -10.48 25.54 -0.45
N ASN A 52 -11.60 25.02 -0.97
CA ASN A 52 -12.82 24.88 -0.16
C ASN A 52 -12.60 23.85 0.96
N ASP A 53 -13.34 24.00 2.06
CA ASP A 53 -13.14 23.23 3.29
C ASP A 53 -13.22 21.72 3.09
N THR A 54 -14.12 21.24 2.23
CA THR A 54 -14.30 19.79 1.97
C THR A 54 -13.09 19.19 1.25
N ASP A 55 -12.61 19.87 0.20
CA ASP A 55 -11.42 19.41 -0.53
C ASP A 55 -10.17 19.54 0.34
N LYS A 56 -10.05 20.65 1.09
CA LYS A 56 -8.98 20.87 2.06
C LYS A 56 -8.87 19.72 3.08
N LEU A 57 -9.99 19.32 3.67
CA LEU A 57 -10.02 18.23 4.65
C LEU A 57 -9.57 16.90 4.03
N PHE A 58 -10.07 16.55 2.85
CA PHE A 58 -9.66 15.32 2.15
C PHE A 58 -8.14 15.28 1.95
N TYR A 59 -7.55 16.34 1.41
CA TYR A 59 -6.13 16.37 1.11
C TYR A 59 -5.26 16.33 2.37
N ILE A 60 -5.63 17.07 3.41
CA ILE A 60 -4.92 17.01 4.69
C ILE A 60 -4.94 15.58 5.25
N LEU A 61 -6.11 14.94 5.28
CA LEU A 61 -6.25 13.58 5.79
C LEU A 61 -5.49 12.57 4.94
N PHE A 62 -5.52 12.69 3.61
CA PHE A 62 -4.79 11.80 2.71
C PHE A 62 -3.29 11.78 3.04
N GLY A 63 -2.69 12.95 3.30
CA GLY A 63 -1.25 13.07 3.60
C GLY A 63 -0.85 12.68 4.97
N LEU A 64 -1.64 13.08 5.96
CA LEU A 64 -1.42 12.62 7.32
C LEU A 64 -1.49 11.09 7.38
N SER A 65 -2.45 10.47 6.69
CA SER A 65 -2.61 9.01 6.66
C SER A 65 -1.36 8.32 6.09
N HIS A 66 -0.91 8.74 4.90
CA HIS A 66 0.27 8.16 4.26
C HIS A 66 1.59 8.45 4.99
N LYS A 67 1.68 9.57 5.71
CA LYS A 67 2.86 9.95 6.50
C LYS A 67 2.91 9.20 7.83
N SER A 68 1.79 8.99 8.51
CA SER A 68 1.77 8.65 9.93
C SER A 68 1.05 7.34 10.30
N PHE A 69 0.03 6.90 9.56
CA PHE A 69 -0.81 5.79 10.05
C PHE A 69 -0.15 4.43 9.88
N TRP A 70 0.75 4.28 8.89
CA TRP A 70 1.51 3.05 8.71
C TRP A 70 2.37 2.67 9.93
N PHE A 71 2.78 3.65 10.77
CA PHE A 71 3.51 3.39 12.01
C PHE A 71 2.71 2.51 12.99
N GLN A 72 1.39 2.54 12.92
CA GLN A 72 0.47 1.85 13.81
C GLN A 72 0.02 0.50 13.24
N GLU A 73 0.32 0.22 11.97
CA GLU A 73 -0.30 -0.86 11.19
C GLU A 73 0.73 -1.91 10.72
N LYS A 74 1.62 -2.35 11.63
CA LYS A 74 2.69 -3.33 11.32
C LYS A 74 2.17 -4.61 10.67
N TYR A 75 1.04 -5.13 11.13
CA TYR A 75 0.44 -6.34 10.57
C TYR A 75 -0.06 -6.15 9.14
N ARG A 76 -0.54 -4.95 8.77
CA ARG A 76 -0.90 -4.65 7.37
C ARG A 76 0.32 -4.69 6.48
N MET A 77 1.43 -4.08 6.91
CA MET A 77 2.68 -4.11 6.15
C MET A 77 3.21 -5.54 5.92
N LEU A 78 3.11 -6.42 6.92
CA LEU A 78 3.48 -7.83 6.77
C LEU A 78 2.58 -8.58 5.78
N ARG A 79 1.27 -8.36 5.82
CA ARG A 79 0.34 -8.95 4.84
C ARG A 79 0.59 -8.42 3.43
N MET A 80 0.89 -7.13 3.29
CA MET A 80 1.27 -6.54 2.01
C MET A 80 2.57 -7.13 1.45
N ASN A 81 3.58 -7.34 2.30
CA ASN A 81 4.81 -8.04 1.92
C ASN A 81 4.51 -9.45 1.39
N ALA A 82 3.67 -10.20 2.09
CA ALA A 82 3.22 -11.53 1.67
C ALA A 82 2.51 -11.50 0.30
N ARG A 83 1.65 -10.52 0.03
CA ARG A 83 1.02 -10.36 -1.29
C ARG A 83 2.04 -10.01 -2.37
N PHE A 84 2.97 -9.11 -2.09
CA PHE A 84 4.05 -8.80 -3.02
C PHE A 84 4.93 -10.00 -3.33
N TYR A 85 5.24 -10.83 -2.32
CA TYR A 85 5.97 -12.07 -2.53
C TYR A 85 5.19 -13.01 -3.48
N GLU A 86 3.88 -13.13 -3.31
CA GLU A 86 3.03 -13.92 -4.20
C GLU A 86 3.05 -13.36 -5.65
N LEU A 87 2.87 -12.03 -5.82
CA LEU A 87 2.83 -11.39 -7.13
C LEU A 87 4.19 -11.39 -7.85
N LEU A 88 5.29 -11.21 -7.12
CA LEU A 88 6.63 -11.06 -7.67
C LEU A 88 7.35 -12.40 -7.87
N CYS A 89 7.03 -13.43 -7.09
CA CYS A 89 7.79 -14.68 -7.06
C CYS A 89 6.92 -15.90 -7.38
N GLU A 90 5.88 -16.16 -6.58
CA GLU A 90 5.14 -17.41 -6.65
C GLU A 90 4.28 -17.54 -7.91
N ILE A 91 3.55 -16.48 -8.28
CA ILE A 91 2.76 -16.45 -9.52
C ILE A 91 3.68 -16.57 -10.75
N PRO A 92 4.77 -15.78 -10.89
CA PRO A 92 5.71 -15.93 -12.00
C PRO A 92 6.42 -17.28 -12.06
N LYS A 93 6.62 -17.96 -10.93
CA LYS A 93 7.17 -19.33 -10.89
C LYS A 93 6.19 -20.34 -11.50
N ARG A 94 4.89 -20.20 -11.24
CA ARG A 94 3.84 -21.11 -11.73
C ARG A 94 3.34 -20.76 -13.13
N ASN A 95 3.46 -19.50 -13.54
CA ASN A 95 2.96 -18.99 -14.82
C ASN A 95 4.11 -18.43 -15.67
N THR A 96 4.64 -19.25 -16.58
CA THR A 96 5.80 -18.89 -17.42
C THR A 96 5.55 -17.75 -18.40
N ALA A 97 4.29 -17.36 -18.61
CA ALA A 97 3.92 -16.18 -19.40
C ALA A 97 4.17 -14.85 -18.67
N VAL A 98 4.40 -14.89 -17.35
CA VAL A 98 4.67 -13.72 -16.52
C VAL A 98 6.18 -13.56 -16.34
N THR A 99 6.70 -12.36 -16.57
CA THR A 99 8.13 -12.06 -16.44
C THR A 99 8.64 -12.34 -15.02
N GLN A 100 9.76 -13.06 -14.91
CA GLN A 100 10.32 -13.52 -13.63
C GLN A 100 11.31 -12.52 -13.03
N PHE A 101 10.81 -11.33 -12.68
CA PHE A 101 11.61 -10.22 -12.14
C PHE A 101 12.41 -10.58 -10.88
N TYR A 102 11.89 -11.48 -10.04
CA TYR A 102 12.57 -11.91 -8.80
C TYR A 102 13.99 -12.45 -9.03
N ARG A 103 14.30 -13.01 -10.21
CA ARG A 103 15.64 -13.56 -10.52
C ARG A 103 16.76 -12.53 -10.46
N HIS A 104 16.48 -11.28 -10.77
CA HIS A 104 17.51 -10.23 -10.73
C HIS A 104 17.91 -9.88 -9.29
N ILE A 105 16.98 -10.02 -8.34
CA ILE A 105 17.29 -9.93 -6.92
C ILE A 105 18.18 -11.10 -6.52
N GLU A 106 17.89 -12.31 -7.00
CA GLU A 106 18.73 -13.48 -6.74
C GLU A 106 20.14 -13.31 -7.29
N GLU A 107 20.27 -12.78 -8.51
CA GLU A 107 21.56 -12.46 -9.14
C GLU A 107 22.33 -11.36 -8.40
N LYS A 108 21.65 -10.27 -7.99
CA LYS A 108 22.27 -9.16 -7.26
C LYS A 108 22.85 -9.60 -5.92
N TYR A 109 22.14 -10.47 -5.21
CA TYR A 109 22.48 -10.83 -3.83
C TYR A 109 23.14 -12.21 -3.68
N GLY A 110 23.16 -13.03 -4.73
CA GLY A 110 23.74 -14.37 -4.71
C GLY A 110 22.99 -15.36 -3.79
N ILE A 111 21.69 -15.12 -3.54
CA ILE A 111 20.82 -15.94 -2.70
C ILE A 111 19.47 -16.12 -3.36
N ASP A 112 18.70 -17.14 -2.96
CA ASP A 112 17.33 -17.30 -3.43
C ASP A 112 16.39 -16.20 -2.90
N PHE A 113 15.32 -15.91 -3.65
CA PHE A 113 14.37 -14.85 -3.32
C PHE A 113 13.63 -15.07 -1.98
N PRO A 114 13.23 -16.30 -1.59
CA PRO A 114 12.73 -16.57 -0.24
C PRO A 114 13.72 -16.15 0.87
N THR A 115 15.00 -16.48 0.74
CA THR A 115 16.05 -16.09 1.70
C THR A 115 16.21 -14.58 1.75
N TYR A 116 16.14 -13.90 0.60
CA TYR A 116 16.16 -12.44 0.53
C TYR A 116 14.96 -11.80 1.26
N ASN A 117 13.74 -12.29 1.01
CA ASN A 117 12.54 -11.78 1.69
C ASN A 117 12.63 -12.01 3.21
N MET A 118 13.04 -13.21 3.64
CA MET A 118 13.25 -13.51 5.06
C MET A 118 14.29 -12.62 5.73
N SER A 119 15.37 -12.28 5.02
CA SER A 119 16.39 -11.34 5.50
C SER A 119 15.83 -9.93 5.70
N SER A 120 14.89 -9.54 4.84
CA SER A 120 14.17 -8.26 4.92
C SER A 120 13.25 -8.23 6.14
N LEU A 121 12.53 -9.32 6.40
CA LEU A 121 11.73 -9.48 7.63
C LEU A 121 12.60 -9.52 8.90
N ALA A 122 13.82 -10.06 8.82
CA ALA A 122 14.79 -10.00 9.91
C ALA A 122 15.21 -8.54 10.18
N LEU A 123 15.53 -7.75 9.15
CA LEU A 123 15.83 -6.31 9.30
C LEU A 123 14.66 -5.53 9.90
N LEU A 124 13.42 -5.83 9.48
CA LEU A 124 12.21 -5.26 10.08
C LEU A 124 12.14 -5.58 11.58
N SER A 125 12.28 -6.85 11.95
CA SER A 125 12.24 -7.30 13.34
C SER A 125 13.31 -6.60 14.19
N ILE A 126 14.56 -6.60 13.73
CA ILE A 126 15.69 -5.95 14.40
C ILE A 126 15.40 -4.46 14.60
N SER A 127 14.96 -3.76 13.55
CA SER A 127 14.71 -2.32 13.58
C SER A 127 13.54 -1.93 14.48
N THR A 128 12.54 -2.80 14.62
CA THR A 128 11.40 -2.53 15.53
C THR A 128 11.68 -2.86 17.00
N ASN A 129 12.69 -3.70 17.26
CA ASN A 129 13.08 -4.12 18.61
C ASN A 129 14.30 -3.38 19.17
N ASN A 130 15.02 -2.63 18.32
CA ASN A 130 16.18 -1.86 18.72
C ASN A 130 16.05 -0.40 18.27
N VAL A 131 15.83 0.49 19.25
CA VAL A 131 15.74 1.94 18.99
C VAL A 131 17.10 2.50 18.54
N TYR A 132 18.20 1.86 18.97
CA TYR A 132 19.55 2.21 18.56
C TYR A 132 20.00 1.29 17.43
N TYR A 133 19.98 1.79 16.21
CA TYR A 133 20.40 1.05 15.04
C TYR A 133 21.93 0.82 15.04
N LEU A 134 22.39 -0.23 15.72
CA LEU A 134 23.80 -0.57 15.89
C LEU A 134 24.13 -1.84 15.09
N PHE A 135 25.14 -1.73 14.23
CA PHE A 135 25.67 -2.82 13.42
C PHE A 135 27.07 -3.21 13.94
N PRO A 136 27.47 -4.51 13.99
CA PRO A 136 26.74 -5.71 13.57
C PRO A 136 25.65 -6.17 14.55
N TYR A 137 24.70 -6.99 14.06
CA TYR A 137 23.62 -7.53 14.88
C TYR A 137 23.97 -8.86 15.54
N ASN A 138 23.34 -9.12 16.68
CA ASN A 138 23.31 -10.45 17.26
C ASN A 138 22.24 -11.31 16.56
N ILE A 139 22.64 -12.03 15.51
CA ILE A 139 21.74 -12.82 14.67
C ILE A 139 21.46 -14.18 15.29
N ASP A 140 20.18 -14.56 15.39
CA ASP A 140 19.71 -15.87 15.83
C ASP A 140 20.36 -17.01 15.03
N SER A 141 20.79 -18.06 15.72
CA SER A 141 21.33 -19.29 15.12
C SER A 141 20.43 -19.91 14.03
N LYS A 142 19.10 -19.80 14.15
CA LYS A 142 18.13 -20.28 13.15
C LYS A 142 18.21 -19.50 11.85
N LEU A 143 18.43 -18.18 11.92
CA LEU A 143 18.63 -17.34 10.73
C LEU A 143 19.95 -17.70 10.04
N LYS A 144 21.02 -17.93 10.81
CA LYS A 144 22.31 -18.40 10.26
C LYS A 144 22.16 -19.73 9.51
N LYS A 145 21.37 -20.68 10.03
CA LYS A 145 21.07 -21.95 9.34
C LYS A 145 20.31 -21.79 8.02
N ARG A 146 19.67 -20.64 7.80
CA ARG A 146 19.01 -20.26 6.55
C ARG A 146 19.88 -19.36 5.67
N ASN A 147 21.20 -19.35 5.88
CA ASN A 147 22.15 -18.48 5.19
C ASN A 147 21.90 -16.97 5.38
N ILE A 148 21.26 -16.59 6.48
CA ILE A 148 21.05 -15.19 6.85
C ILE A 148 22.09 -14.81 7.92
N ASP A 149 23.07 -13.99 7.53
CA ASP A 149 24.18 -13.57 8.39
C ASP A 149 24.44 -12.05 8.32
N ASN A 150 25.41 -11.56 9.10
CA ASN A 150 25.72 -10.13 9.14
C ASN A 150 26.29 -9.63 7.81
N ASN A 151 26.92 -10.49 7.00
CA ASN A 151 27.44 -10.09 5.70
C ASN A 151 26.29 -9.82 4.73
N LEU A 152 25.33 -10.73 4.61
CA LEU A 152 24.14 -10.54 3.80
C LEU A 152 23.35 -9.30 4.23
N LEU A 153 23.10 -9.16 5.54
CA LEU A 153 22.41 -7.99 6.06
C LEU A 153 23.19 -6.69 5.77
N SER A 154 24.51 -6.68 5.89
CA SER A 154 25.33 -5.51 5.52
C SER A 154 25.18 -5.14 4.06
N THR A 155 25.17 -6.14 3.17
CA THR A 155 25.02 -5.95 1.73
C THR A 155 23.66 -5.36 1.40
N MET A 156 22.58 -5.93 1.97
CA MET A 156 21.22 -5.38 1.81
C MET A 156 21.11 -3.95 2.32
N LEU A 157 21.78 -3.62 3.43
CA LEU A 157 21.77 -2.28 3.99
C LEU A 157 22.48 -1.25 3.12
N GLN A 158 23.32 -1.65 2.16
CA GLN A 158 23.86 -0.69 1.20
C GLN A 158 22.76 -0.03 0.37
N ASP A 159 21.66 -0.72 0.08
CA ASP A 159 20.50 -0.15 -0.63
C ASP A 159 19.70 0.86 0.21
N TYR A 160 20.06 1.04 1.49
CA TYR A 160 19.40 1.91 2.46
C TYR A 160 20.24 3.14 2.77
N ILE A 161 21.48 3.20 2.24
CA ILE A 161 22.47 4.23 2.55
C ILE A 161 22.55 5.26 1.42
N GLU A 162 22.59 6.54 1.78
CA GLU A 162 22.87 7.65 0.88
C GLU A 162 23.78 8.67 1.57
N ASP A 163 24.54 9.47 0.82
CA ASP A 163 25.37 10.54 1.39
C ASP A 163 24.65 11.90 1.42
N TYR A 164 25.23 12.86 2.14
CA TYR A 164 24.68 14.21 2.25
C TYR A 164 24.49 14.92 0.91
N ASP A 165 25.41 14.76 -0.04
CA ASP A 165 25.36 15.49 -1.30
C ASP A 165 24.27 14.94 -2.23
N SER A 166 24.09 13.63 -2.27
CA SER A 166 22.98 12.98 -2.93
C SER A 166 21.63 13.41 -2.34
N ILE A 167 21.50 13.43 -1.01
CA ILE A 167 20.27 13.87 -0.33
C ILE A 167 19.95 15.34 -0.67
N ARG A 168 20.95 16.23 -0.62
CA ARG A 168 20.79 17.66 -0.94
C ARG A 168 20.40 17.93 -2.39
N ARG A 169 20.87 17.10 -3.32
CA ARG A 169 20.56 17.23 -4.76
C ARG A 169 19.27 16.51 -5.17
N SER A 170 18.72 15.67 -4.31
CA SER A 170 17.52 14.90 -4.63
C SER A 170 16.30 15.82 -4.83
N SER A 171 15.59 15.63 -5.94
CA SER A 171 14.31 16.30 -6.21
C SER A 171 13.17 15.78 -5.32
N LEU A 172 13.40 14.71 -4.56
CA LEU A 172 12.45 14.13 -3.63
C LEU A 172 12.47 14.83 -2.26
N GLU A 173 13.43 15.73 -2.00
CA GLU A 173 13.56 16.43 -0.71
C GLU A 173 13.60 15.45 0.48
N SER A 174 12.84 15.69 1.56
CA SER A 174 12.81 14.81 2.73
C SER A 174 12.33 13.39 2.41
N LYS A 175 11.62 13.19 1.29
CA LYS A 175 11.17 11.86 0.84
C LYS A 175 12.31 10.94 0.46
N GLN A 176 13.48 11.48 0.12
CA GLN A 176 14.69 10.68 -0.12
C GLN A 176 15.01 9.77 1.08
N LEU A 177 14.75 10.24 2.30
CA LEU A 177 15.02 9.47 3.52
C LEU A 177 14.04 8.29 3.71
N TYR A 178 12.87 8.29 3.07
CA TYR A 178 11.99 7.12 3.05
C TYR A 178 12.55 6.01 2.15
N LEU A 179 13.38 6.36 1.16
CA LEU A 179 14.07 5.40 0.29
C LEU A 179 15.42 4.98 0.85
N THR A 180 16.13 5.90 1.49
CA THR A 180 17.49 5.72 2.01
C THR A 180 17.57 6.28 3.43
N PRO A 181 17.06 5.54 4.43
CA PRO A 181 16.92 6.04 5.80
C PRO A 181 18.24 6.10 6.57
N ILE A 182 19.33 5.56 6.02
CA ILE A 182 20.67 5.58 6.61
C ILE A 182 21.50 6.60 5.85
N VAL A 183 22.18 7.49 6.57
CA VAL A 183 22.94 8.58 5.98
C VAL A 183 24.41 8.39 6.27
N ARG A 184 25.23 8.43 5.22
CA ARG A 184 26.69 8.47 5.32
C ARG A 184 27.14 9.91 5.51
N THR A 185 27.78 10.17 6.65
CA THR A 185 28.29 11.49 7.03
C THR A 185 29.59 11.81 6.29
N ASN A 186 30.05 13.07 6.34
CA ASN A 186 31.34 13.46 5.75
C ASN A 186 32.54 12.80 6.45
N GLN A 187 32.34 12.31 7.68
CA GLN A 187 33.31 11.53 8.44
C GLN A 187 33.19 10.02 8.18
N ASN A 188 32.43 9.61 7.17
CA ASN A 188 32.15 8.22 6.82
C ASN A 188 31.47 7.40 7.93
N GLN A 189 30.74 8.07 8.83
CA GLN A 189 29.88 7.41 9.82
C GLN A 189 28.51 7.13 9.19
N LEU A 190 27.84 6.06 9.65
CA LEU A 190 26.49 5.73 9.21
C LEU A 190 25.50 6.08 10.31
N LEU A 191 24.54 6.95 9.99
CA LEU A 191 23.52 7.40 10.92
C LEU A 191 22.13 7.03 10.39
N ALA A 192 21.40 6.22 11.15
CA ALA A 192 19.99 5.97 10.87
C ALA A 192 19.17 7.20 11.29
N THR A 193 18.44 7.79 10.35
CA THR A 193 17.53 8.91 10.65
C THR A 193 16.31 8.47 11.45
N SER A 194 15.88 7.22 11.26
CA SER A 194 14.78 6.60 11.99
C SER A 194 14.80 5.09 11.84
N ALA A 195 14.84 4.36 12.97
CA ALA A 195 14.68 2.90 12.97
C ALA A 195 13.34 2.46 12.35
N PHE A 196 12.30 3.29 12.46
CA PHE A 196 10.99 3.02 11.85
C PHE A 196 11.00 3.14 10.33
N LEU A 197 11.83 4.03 9.74
CA LEU A 197 11.95 4.10 8.29
C LEU A 197 12.70 2.90 7.73
N ILE A 198 13.70 2.39 8.46
CA ILE A 198 14.37 1.13 8.11
C ILE A 198 13.36 -0.02 8.18
N ALA A 199 12.54 -0.08 9.23
CA ALA A 199 11.44 -1.03 9.34
C ALA A 199 10.45 -0.91 8.16
N LYS A 200 10.02 0.30 7.79
CA LYS A 200 9.11 0.53 6.64
C LYS A 200 9.72 0.03 5.34
N LYS A 201 10.97 0.42 5.07
CA LYS A 201 11.68 0.01 3.86
C LYS A 201 11.83 -1.51 3.84
N ALA A 202 12.25 -2.13 4.95
CA ALA A 202 12.37 -3.58 5.06
C ALA A 202 11.04 -4.32 4.83
N ALA A 203 9.91 -3.80 5.33
CA ALA A 203 8.60 -4.41 5.09
C ALA A 203 8.13 -4.27 3.63
N THR A 204 8.49 -3.17 2.97
CA THR A 204 8.04 -2.84 1.61
C THR A 204 9.11 -3.07 0.54
N ASN A 205 10.23 -3.69 0.90
CA ASN A 205 11.44 -3.73 0.07
C ASN A 205 11.25 -4.52 -1.21
N LEU A 206 10.43 -5.59 -1.21
CA LEU A 206 10.18 -6.39 -2.41
C LEU A 206 9.68 -5.52 -3.55
N TYR A 207 8.76 -4.60 -3.24
CA TYR A 207 8.24 -3.66 -4.22
C TYR A 207 9.27 -2.59 -4.59
N TRP A 208 9.87 -1.91 -3.61
CA TRP A 208 10.73 -0.76 -3.87
C TRP A 208 12.07 -1.15 -4.51
N GLU A 209 12.70 -2.24 -4.08
CA GLU A 209 13.97 -2.68 -4.67
C GLU A 209 13.77 -3.18 -6.10
N THR A 210 12.70 -3.94 -6.36
CA THR A 210 12.34 -4.31 -7.72
C THR A 210 12.11 -3.03 -8.54
N ARG A 211 11.28 -2.09 -8.06
CA ARG A 211 11.02 -0.84 -8.78
C ARG A 211 12.28 -0.01 -9.07
N ASN A 212 13.21 0.08 -8.12
CA ASN A 212 14.44 0.85 -8.27
C ASN A 212 15.38 0.24 -9.31
N LEU A 213 15.50 -1.09 -9.35
CA LEU A 213 16.30 -1.79 -10.36
C LEU A 213 15.84 -1.52 -11.79
N TYR A 214 14.56 -1.18 -11.99
CA TYR A 214 13.96 -0.99 -13.32
C TYR A 214 13.58 0.45 -13.65
N ARG A 215 14.09 1.44 -12.89
CA ARG A 215 13.72 2.86 -13.04
C ARG A 215 14.11 3.44 -14.41
N ASP A 216 15.25 3.03 -14.95
CA ASP A 216 15.87 3.72 -16.08
C ASP A 216 15.61 3.07 -17.45
N ASN A 217 14.98 1.87 -17.53
CA ASN A 217 14.57 1.25 -18.80
C ASN A 217 13.25 0.43 -18.79
N GLU A 218 12.64 0.08 -17.64
CA GLU A 218 11.67 -1.05 -17.61
C GLU A 218 10.49 -0.86 -16.61
N GLY A 219 10.32 0.30 -15.99
CA GLY A 219 9.27 0.54 -14.99
C GLY A 219 7.83 0.34 -15.49
N LYS A 220 7.60 0.41 -16.81
CA LYS A 220 6.31 0.04 -17.42
C LYS A 220 6.09 -1.46 -17.45
N GLU A 221 7.13 -2.24 -17.75
CA GLU A 221 7.07 -3.70 -17.80
C GLU A 221 6.84 -4.28 -16.41
N LEU A 222 7.52 -3.75 -15.39
CA LEU A 222 7.27 -4.15 -14.00
C LEU A 222 5.82 -3.90 -13.59
N ASN A 223 5.27 -2.71 -13.89
CA ASN A 223 3.87 -2.40 -13.56
C ASN A 223 2.89 -3.28 -14.33
N GLN A 224 3.17 -3.57 -15.60
CA GLN A 224 2.35 -4.48 -16.40
C GLN A 224 2.40 -5.91 -15.84
N MET A 225 3.59 -6.40 -15.49
CA MET A 225 3.78 -7.71 -14.89
C MET A 225 3.03 -7.81 -13.55
N LEU A 226 3.15 -6.81 -12.68
CA LEU A 226 2.43 -6.77 -11.41
C LEU A 226 0.91 -6.71 -11.60
N GLY A 227 0.43 -5.95 -12.58
CA GLY A 227 -1.00 -5.95 -12.97
C GLY A 227 -1.47 -7.33 -13.41
N ASN A 228 -0.73 -7.99 -14.31
CA ASN A 228 -1.04 -9.35 -14.76
C ASN A 228 -1.00 -10.36 -13.60
N SER A 229 0.00 -10.27 -12.72
CA SER A 229 0.07 -11.12 -11.53
C SER A 229 -1.11 -10.87 -10.59
N PHE A 230 -1.54 -9.61 -10.43
CA PHE A 230 -2.69 -9.28 -9.60
C PHE A 230 -3.99 -9.86 -10.17
N GLU A 231 -4.17 -9.80 -11.48
CA GLU A 231 -5.30 -10.44 -12.15
C GLU A 231 -5.34 -11.96 -11.92
N ILE A 232 -4.18 -12.63 -12.03
CA ILE A 232 -4.05 -14.07 -11.74
C ILE A 232 -4.32 -14.34 -10.26
N TYR A 233 -3.84 -13.48 -9.35
CA TYR A 233 -4.07 -13.62 -7.92
C TYR A 233 -5.56 -13.63 -7.57
N VAL A 234 -6.33 -12.70 -8.17
CA VAL A 234 -7.77 -12.60 -7.98
C VAL A 234 -8.48 -13.81 -8.60
N ASP A 235 -8.05 -14.30 -9.77
CA ASP A 235 -8.60 -15.52 -10.37
C ASP A 235 -8.35 -16.76 -9.50
N GLU A 236 -7.14 -16.92 -8.96
CA GLU A 236 -6.80 -17.99 -8.03
C GLU A 236 -7.63 -17.90 -6.74
N LEU A 237 -7.88 -16.67 -6.23
CA LEU A 237 -8.71 -16.43 -5.05
C LEU A 237 -10.16 -16.86 -5.29
N LEU A 238 -10.74 -16.43 -6.41
CA LEU A 238 -12.11 -16.78 -6.77
C LEU A 238 -12.25 -18.28 -7.03
N ALA A 239 -11.30 -18.90 -7.74
CA ALA A 239 -11.31 -20.33 -8.01
C ALA A 239 -11.12 -21.18 -6.75
N HIS A 240 -10.40 -20.66 -5.75
CA HIS A 240 -10.19 -21.34 -4.48
C HIS A 240 -11.48 -21.43 -3.65
N TYR A 241 -12.26 -20.35 -3.60
CA TYR A 241 -13.43 -20.25 -2.73
C TYR A 241 -14.77 -20.49 -3.43
N LEU A 242 -14.90 -20.11 -4.70
CA LEU A 242 -16.17 -20.07 -5.41
C LEU A 242 -16.21 -21.11 -6.54
N PRO A 243 -17.33 -21.84 -6.69
CA PRO A 243 -17.53 -22.68 -7.87
C PRO A 243 -17.67 -21.81 -9.12
N LYS A 244 -17.20 -22.31 -10.27
CA LYS A 244 -17.15 -21.57 -11.56
C LYS A 244 -18.47 -20.95 -12.02
N HIS A 245 -19.63 -21.45 -11.59
CA HIS A 245 -20.92 -20.87 -11.99
C HIS A 245 -21.28 -19.62 -11.18
N LYS A 246 -20.60 -19.34 -10.06
CA LYS A 246 -20.86 -18.15 -9.22
C LYS A 246 -20.13 -16.91 -9.71
N TYR A 247 -19.13 -17.03 -10.58
CA TYR A 247 -18.38 -15.88 -11.08
C TYR A 247 -18.03 -16.00 -12.56
N GLU A 248 -17.94 -14.87 -13.24
CA GLU A 248 -17.56 -14.75 -14.64
C GLU A 248 -16.50 -13.66 -14.78
N ARG A 249 -15.43 -13.96 -15.54
CA ARG A 249 -14.47 -12.95 -16.00
C ARG A 249 -14.93 -12.41 -17.35
N LEU A 250 -15.22 -11.12 -17.42
CA LEU A 250 -15.71 -10.49 -18.63
C LEU A 250 -14.52 -10.21 -19.58
N PRO A 251 -14.60 -10.58 -20.86
CA PRO A 251 -13.51 -10.36 -21.80
C PRO A 251 -13.35 -8.87 -22.12
N GLU A 252 -12.09 -8.42 -22.24
CA GLU A 252 -11.78 -7.08 -22.73
C GLU A 252 -12.35 -6.88 -24.14
N ARG A 253 -13.15 -5.82 -24.32
CA ARG A 253 -13.67 -5.42 -25.64
C ARG A 253 -13.11 -4.08 -26.05
N ARG A 254 -12.36 -4.03 -27.16
CA ARG A 254 -11.76 -2.80 -27.73
C ARG A 254 -12.71 -1.61 -27.88
N LYS A 255 -14.03 -1.83 -27.95
CA LYS A 255 -15.05 -0.79 -28.17
C LYS A 255 -15.97 -0.51 -26.98
N GLN A 256 -16.01 -1.36 -25.96
CA GLN A 256 -16.92 -1.21 -24.81
C GLN A 256 -16.13 -1.44 -23.52
N LYS A 257 -16.08 -0.42 -22.67
CA LYS A 257 -15.33 -0.49 -21.42
C LYS A 257 -16.20 -1.27 -20.43
N ARG A 258 -15.72 -2.44 -20.01
CA ARG A 258 -16.41 -3.31 -19.04
C ARG A 258 -15.54 -3.48 -17.81
N ALA A 259 -16.21 -3.85 -16.73
CA ALA A 259 -15.59 -4.35 -15.51
C ALA A 259 -15.00 -5.74 -15.76
N ASP A 260 -14.07 -6.15 -14.91
CA ASP A 260 -13.33 -7.38 -15.12
C ASP A 260 -14.11 -8.62 -14.68
N ILE A 261 -14.85 -8.52 -13.57
CA ILE A 261 -15.47 -9.68 -12.91
C ILE A 261 -16.92 -9.39 -12.53
N VAL A 262 -17.78 -10.40 -12.68
CA VAL A 262 -19.12 -10.42 -12.10
C VAL A 262 -19.27 -11.64 -11.19
N ILE A 263 -19.73 -11.44 -9.96
CA ILE A 263 -20.07 -12.50 -9.01
C ILE A 263 -21.58 -12.49 -8.76
N THR A 264 -22.21 -13.65 -8.85
CA THR A 264 -23.64 -13.83 -8.58
C THR A 264 -23.82 -14.57 -7.26
N THR A 265 -24.55 -13.95 -6.34
CA THR A 265 -24.99 -14.54 -5.06
C THR A 265 -26.50 -14.71 -5.08
N ASN A 266 -27.10 -15.19 -3.98
CA ASN A 266 -28.57 -15.28 -3.88
C ASN A 266 -29.24 -13.90 -3.98
N SER A 267 -28.70 -12.90 -3.30
CA SER A 267 -29.31 -11.56 -3.17
C SER A 267 -28.66 -10.45 -4.00
N TYR A 268 -27.43 -10.65 -4.47
CA TYR A 268 -26.61 -9.60 -5.09
C TYR A 268 -25.95 -10.04 -6.39
N LYS A 269 -25.76 -9.07 -7.31
CA LYS A 269 -24.79 -9.12 -8.42
C LYS A 269 -23.65 -8.16 -8.07
N ILE A 270 -22.44 -8.68 -7.92
CA ILE A 270 -21.26 -7.89 -7.58
C ILE A 270 -20.41 -7.71 -8.83
N ILE A 271 -20.29 -6.48 -9.30
CA ILE A 271 -19.47 -6.10 -10.45
C ILE A 271 -18.16 -5.54 -9.89
N THR A 272 -17.02 -6.10 -10.28
CA THR A 272 -15.70 -5.71 -9.76
C THR A 272 -14.79 -5.25 -10.90
N GLU A 273 -14.24 -4.04 -10.77
CA GLU A 273 -13.14 -3.54 -11.58
C GLU A 273 -11.86 -3.57 -10.75
N GLN A 274 -10.81 -4.18 -11.28
CA GLN A 274 -9.50 -4.31 -10.67
C GLN A 274 -8.61 -3.14 -11.07
N LYS A 275 -7.95 -2.51 -10.10
CA LYS A 275 -6.95 -1.46 -10.32
C LYS A 275 -5.68 -1.77 -9.56
N PHE A 276 -4.65 -2.21 -10.32
CA PHE A 276 -3.29 -2.23 -9.81
C PHE A 276 -2.66 -0.84 -10.01
N ALA A 277 -2.65 -0.02 -8.95
CA ALA A 277 -2.02 1.29 -8.96
C ALA A 277 -1.40 1.60 -7.60
N MET A 278 -0.07 1.49 -7.53
CA MET A 278 0.67 1.86 -6.33
C MET A 278 0.85 3.37 -6.24
N LEU A 279 0.64 3.94 -5.05
CA LEU A 279 0.85 5.36 -4.84
C LEU A 279 2.32 5.74 -5.03
N ASN A 280 2.59 6.77 -5.83
CA ASN A 280 3.95 7.27 -6.01
C ASN A 280 4.45 7.88 -4.69
N ILE A 281 5.70 7.59 -4.30
CA ILE A 281 6.31 8.15 -3.10
C ILE A 281 6.32 9.69 -3.10
N SER A 282 6.35 10.32 -4.28
CA SER A 282 6.22 11.77 -4.42
C SER A 282 4.88 12.30 -3.88
N LEU A 283 3.86 11.44 -3.79
CA LEU A 283 2.51 11.68 -3.29
C LEU A 283 2.30 11.21 -1.84
N GLN A 284 3.38 10.96 -1.09
CA GLN A 284 3.31 10.66 0.35
C GLN A 284 3.90 11.86 1.12
N ASP A 285 3.16 12.98 1.21
CA ASP A 285 3.62 14.24 1.81
C ASP A 285 2.51 14.96 2.62
N THR A 286 2.85 15.94 3.45
CA THR A 286 1.91 16.88 4.09
C THR A 286 1.60 18.10 3.23
N ILE A 287 2.47 18.46 2.28
CA ILE A 287 2.22 19.54 1.30
C ILE A 287 2.06 18.91 -0.08
N PHE A 288 0.81 18.80 -0.52
CA PHE A 288 0.51 18.09 -1.75
C PHE A 288 0.48 18.95 -2.99
N ASP A 289 0.99 18.36 -4.06
CA ASP A 289 0.61 18.68 -5.42
C ASP A 289 -0.74 18.01 -5.72
N LEU A 290 -1.81 18.76 -5.51
CA LEU A 290 -3.18 18.26 -5.68
C LEU A 290 -3.46 17.75 -7.08
N GLU A 291 -2.87 18.38 -8.10
CA GLU A 291 -3.03 17.96 -9.49
C GLU A 291 -2.45 16.56 -9.72
N LYS A 292 -1.43 16.16 -8.96
CA LYS A 292 -0.92 14.79 -9.03
C LYS A 292 -1.84 13.77 -8.35
N ILE A 293 -2.49 14.13 -7.24
CA ILE A 293 -3.49 13.25 -6.60
C ILE A 293 -4.68 13.07 -7.52
N ASP A 294 -5.23 14.16 -8.06
CA ASP A 294 -6.37 14.09 -8.98
C ASP A 294 -6.02 13.31 -10.24
N ARG A 295 -4.80 13.45 -10.79
CA ARG A 295 -4.32 12.62 -11.91
C ARG A 295 -4.20 11.14 -11.55
N TRP A 296 -3.72 10.81 -10.37
CA TRP A 296 -3.69 9.42 -9.90
C TRP A 296 -5.12 8.84 -9.79
N LEU A 297 -6.06 9.63 -9.28
CA LEU A 297 -7.48 9.26 -9.17
C LEU A 297 -8.18 9.10 -10.53
N GLU A 298 -7.64 9.61 -11.64
CA GLU A 298 -8.27 9.46 -12.96
C GLU A 298 -8.46 8.00 -13.36
N SER A 299 -7.53 7.13 -12.99
CA SER A 299 -7.65 5.69 -13.23
C SER A 299 -8.89 5.09 -12.55
N TYR A 300 -9.20 5.55 -11.34
CA TYR A 300 -10.39 5.15 -10.57
C TYR A 300 -11.67 5.81 -11.10
N VAL A 301 -11.60 7.03 -11.63
CA VAL A 301 -12.72 7.65 -12.34
C VAL A 301 -13.11 6.81 -13.57
N GLN A 302 -12.15 6.25 -14.29
CA GLN A 302 -12.43 5.31 -15.38
C GLN A 302 -13.05 3.99 -14.89
N ALA A 303 -12.68 3.52 -13.70
CA ALA A 303 -13.29 2.34 -13.07
C ALA A 303 -14.80 2.54 -12.85
N VAL A 304 -15.20 3.71 -12.33
CA VAL A 304 -16.63 4.04 -12.15
C VAL A 304 -17.40 3.94 -13.48
N LYS A 305 -16.79 4.41 -14.57
CA LYS A 305 -17.38 4.29 -15.90
C LYS A 305 -17.55 2.82 -16.32
N GLN A 306 -16.51 2.01 -16.18
CA GLN A 306 -16.53 0.57 -16.50
C GLN A 306 -17.62 -0.17 -15.72
N LEU A 307 -17.74 0.10 -14.42
CA LEU A 307 -18.75 -0.49 -13.54
C LEU A 307 -20.17 -0.16 -14.03
N GLY A 308 -20.44 1.11 -14.32
CA GLY A 308 -21.75 1.55 -14.79
C GLY A 308 -22.12 1.11 -16.20
N GLU A 309 -21.14 1.03 -17.11
CA GLU A 309 -21.35 0.44 -18.44
C GLU A 309 -21.68 -1.05 -18.33
N THR A 310 -21.05 -1.76 -17.40
CA THR A 310 -21.27 -3.20 -17.19
C THR A 310 -22.64 -3.48 -16.62
N GLU A 311 -23.09 -2.71 -15.63
CA GLU A 311 -24.43 -2.82 -15.04
C GLU A 311 -25.53 -2.75 -16.10
N LYS A 312 -25.37 -1.90 -17.13
CA LYS A 312 -26.33 -1.77 -18.25
C LYS A 312 -26.33 -2.98 -19.21
N GLN A 313 -25.32 -3.84 -19.14
CA GLN A 313 -25.05 -4.89 -20.12
C GLN A 313 -25.25 -6.31 -19.57
N ILE A 314 -25.46 -6.46 -18.26
CA ILE A 314 -25.66 -7.75 -17.60
C ILE A 314 -27.13 -7.92 -17.17
N ASP A 315 -27.60 -9.16 -17.13
CA ASP A 315 -28.90 -9.45 -16.54
C ASP A 315 -28.82 -9.36 -15.01
N LEU A 316 -29.72 -8.56 -14.43
CA LEU A 316 -29.77 -8.28 -13.02
C LEU A 316 -30.57 -9.32 -12.23
N GLU A 317 -31.48 -10.06 -12.88
CA GLU A 317 -32.29 -11.10 -12.24
C GLU A 317 -32.99 -10.65 -10.93
N ASN A 318 -33.43 -9.39 -10.85
CA ASN A 318 -33.99 -8.74 -9.64
C ASN A 318 -33.06 -8.72 -8.41
N LYS A 319 -31.75 -8.87 -8.59
CA LYS A 319 -30.74 -8.80 -7.53
C LYS A 319 -30.25 -7.36 -7.34
N ILE A 320 -29.81 -7.03 -6.13
CA ILE A 320 -29.19 -5.74 -5.85
C ILE A 320 -27.79 -5.70 -6.49
N VAL A 321 -27.49 -4.64 -7.22
CA VAL A 321 -26.17 -4.46 -7.85
C VAL A 321 -25.22 -3.77 -6.89
N ILE A 322 -24.05 -4.38 -6.71
CA ILE A 322 -22.92 -3.85 -5.94
C ILE A 322 -21.77 -3.61 -6.92
N LYS A 323 -21.18 -2.40 -6.89
CA LYS A 323 -20.12 -1.99 -7.81
C LYS A 323 -18.84 -1.77 -7.00
N LEU A 324 -17.84 -2.62 -7.17
CA LEU A 324 -16.59 -2.59 -6.42
C LEU A 324 -15.44 -2.10 -7.29
N ILE A 325 -14.73 -1.09 -6.81
CA ILE A 325 -13.40 -0.74 -7.30
C ILE A 325 -12.39 -1.43 -6.38
N LEU A 326 -11.87 -2.57 -6.84
CA LEU A 326 -10.88 -3.35 -6.12
C LEU A 326 -9.49 -2.78 -6.40
N PHE A 327 -8.77 -2.39 -5.35
CA PHE A 327 -7.41 -1.89 -5.48
C PHE A 327 -6.43 -2.70 -4.64
N PHE A 328 -5.19 -2.79 -5.13
CA PHE A 328 -4.16 -3.59 -4.48
C PHE A 328 -3.48 -2.90 -3.29
N ASP A 329 -3.23 -1.59 -3.38
CA ASP A 329 -2.42 -0.82 -2.43
C ASP A 329 -3.11 -0.63 -1.07
N ASP A 330 -2.36 -0.32 -0.01
CA ASP A 330 -2.89 0.11 1.29
C ASP A 330 -2.91 1.64 1.34
N LEU A 331 -4.09 2.26 1.17
CA LEU A 331 -4.19 3.73 1.14
C LEU A 331 -4.08 4.38 2.54
N PHE A 332 -4.15 3.61 3.61
CA PHE A 332 -4.13 4.07 5.02
C PHE A 332 -5.15 5.16 5.39
N ILE A 333 -6.01 5.60 4.47
CA ILE A 333 -7.15 6.50 4.67
C ILE A 333 -8.45 5.68 4.53
N ALA A 334 -9.55 6.19 5.08
CA ALA A 334 -10.87 5.61 4.88
C ALA A 334 -11.24 5.59 3.38
N ASP A 335 -11.57 4.42 2.85
CA ASP A 335 -11.87 4.21 1.44
C ASP A 335 -13.11 5.01 1.01
N GLY A 336 -14.07 5.22 1.93
CA GLY A 336 -15.22 6.08 1.71
C GLY A 336 -14.85 7.53 1.35
N LEU A 337 -13.79 8.08 1.97
CA LEU A 337 -13.34 9.45 1.66
C LEU A 337 -12.73 9.54 0.26
N VAL A 338 -11.94 8.53 -0.13
CA VAL A 338 -11.34 8.45 -1.48
C VAL A 338 -12.44 8.26 -2.53
N ARG A 339 -13.42 7.39 -2.24
CA ARG A 339 -14.59 7.17 -3.08
C ARG A 339 -15.34 8.47 -3.34
N GLU A 340 -15.68 9.24 -2.29
CA GLU A 340 -16.39 10.51 -2.46
C GLU A 340 -15.64 11.48 -3.39
N ARG A 341 -14.30 11.55 -3.27
CA ARG A 341 -13.49 12.35 -4.19
C ARG A 341 -13.56 11.83 -5.62
N ILE A 342 -13.47 10.51 -5.84
CA ILE A 342 -13.59 9.89 -7.16
C ILE A 342 -14.95 10.19 -7.79
N LEU A 343 -16.04 10.03 -7.04
CA LEU A 343 -17.40 10.28 -7.54
C LEU A 343 -17.62 11.75 -7.86
N LYS A 344 -17.06 12.67 -7.05
CA LYS A 344 -17.06 14.11 -7.35
C LYS A 344 -16.30 14.41 -8.64
N LEU A 345 -15.09 13.87 -8.81
CA LEU A 345 -14.30 14.03 -10.02
C LEU A 345 -15.00 13.44 -11.25
N TYR A 346 -15.65 12.29 -11.12
CA TYR A 346 -16.42 11.67 -12.18
C TYR A 346 -17.56 12.59 -12.67
N LYS A 347 -18.36 13.14 -11.74
CA LYS A 347 -19.45 14.09 -12.06
C LYS A 347 -18.95 15.38 -12.71
N GLN A 348 -17.75 15.84 -12.35
CA GLN A 348 -17.15 17.05 -12.91
C GLN A 348 -16.56 16.82 -14.32
N LYS A 349 -15.91 15.67 -14.53
CA LYS A 349 -15.16 15.37 -15.75
C LYS A 349 -16.02 14.73 -16.85
N THR A 350 -17.14 14.12 -16.47
CA THR A 350 -18.01 13.39 -17.40
C THR A 350 -19.40 14.00 -17.47
N ARG A 351 -20.04 13.91 -18.65
CA ARG A 351 -21.46 14.26 -18.84
C ARG A 351 -22.35 13.02 -18.86
N GLU A 352 -21.81 11.88 -18.43
CA GLU A 352 -22.44 10.58 -18.57
C GLU A 352 -23.32 10.28 -17.36
N THR A 353 -24.56 9.87 -17.62
CA THR A 353 -25.49 9.43 -16.58
C THR A 353 -25.28 7.94 -16.30
N ILE A 354 -24.50 7.66 -15.27
CA ILE A 354 -24.31 6.33 -14.68
C ILE A 354 -24.96 6.33 -13.31
N ASP A 355 -25.57 5.20 -12.93
CA ASP A 355 -26.02 5.02 -11.55
C ASP A 355 -24.79 4.89 -10.65
N LEU A 356 -24.66 5.80 -9.69
CA LEU A 356 -23.55 5.83 -8.73
C LEU A 356 -23.92 5.18 -7.39
N ASN A 357 -25.13 4.63 -7.26
CA ASN A 357 -25.55 3.88 -6.08
C ASN A 357 -24.68 2.63 -5.91
N ASN A 358 -24.41 2.26 -4.66
CA ASN A 358 -23.64 1.06 -4.29
C ASN A 358 -22.26 0.94 -4.96
N VAL A 359 -21.66 2.07 -5.35
CA VAL A 359 -20.25 2.10 -5.73
C VAL A 359 -19.43 2.13 -4.44
N PHE A 360 -18.52 1.18 -4.27
CA PHE A 360 -17.63 1.08 -3.12
C PHE A 360 -16.19 0.86 -3.58
N MET A 361 -15.26 1.36 -2.77
CA MET A 361 -13.86 0.98 -2.86
C MET A 361 -13.59 -0.15 -1.86
N ILE A 362 -12.70 -1.06 -2.22
CA ILE A 362 -12.31 -2.18 -1.35
C ILE A 362 -10.84 -2.55 -1.59
N ASP A 363 -10.05 -2.63 -0.52
CA ASP A 363 -8.69 -3.16 -0.57
C ASP A 363 -8.68 -4.68 -0.77
N ILE A 364 -7.57 -5.23 -1.30
CA ILE A 364 -7.46 -6.67 -1.59
C ILE A 364 -7.66 -7.56 -0.35
N GLY A 365 -7.28 -7.11 0.85
CA GLY A 365 -7.47 -7.88 2.08
C GLY A 365 -8.91 -7.94 2.56
N ASP A 366 -9.65 -6.84 2.41
CA ASP A 366 -11.08 -6.80 2.69
C ASP A 366 -11.88 -7.55 1.59
N TYR A 367 -11.39 -7.55 0.34
CA TYR A 367 -11.97 -8.34 -0.74
C TYR A 367 -11.81 -9.85 -0.53
N GLU A 368 -10.62 -10.32 -0.12
CA GLU A 368 -10.38 -11.72 0.28
C GLU A 368 -11.39 -12.18 1.34
N MET A 369 -11.61 -11.36 2.37
CA MET A 369 -12.62 -11.62 3.41
C MET A 369 -14.04 -11.67 2.82
N LEU A 370 -14.39 -10.72 1.94
CA LEU A 370 -15.70 -10.69 1.31
C LEU A 370 -15.97 -11.99 0.51
N ILE A 371 -14.99 -12.45 -0.28
CA ILE A 371 -15.09 -13.70 -1.05
C ILE A 371 -15.20 -14.92 -0.12
N HIS A 372 -14.44 -14.95 0.97
CA HIS A 372 -14.54 -15.99 1.99
C HIS A 372 -15.96 -16.06 2.58
N LEU A 373 -16.57 -14.91 2.92
CA LEU A 373 -17.95 -14.88 3.43
C LEU A 373 -18.97 -15.37 2.39
N ILE A 374 -18.82 -15.02 1.11
CA ILE A 374 -19.69 -15.53 0.03
C ILE A 374 -19.62 -17.07 -0.07
N ALA A 375 -18.45 -17.66 0.21
CA ALA A 375 -18.24 -19.09 0.12
C ALA A 375 -18.82 -19.86 1.30
N TYR A 376 -18.63 -19.36 2.53
CA TYR A 376 -18.90 -20.13 3.75
C TYR A 376 -20.04 -19.61 4.62
N SER A 377 -20.51 -18.37 4.43
CA SER A 377 -21.57 -17.79 5.25
C SER A 377 -22.38 -16.73 4.50
N ASP A 378 -23.32 -17.18 3.65
CA ASP A 378 -24.22 -16.30 2.89
C ASP A 378 -25.00 -15.35 3.81
N ASP A 379 -25.43 -15.83 4.98
CA ASP A 379 -26.13 -14.99 5.97
C ASP A 379 -25.25 -13.85 6.50
N LEU A 380 -23.98 -14.13 6.80
CA LEU A 380 -23.06 -13.13 7.31
C LEU A 380 -22.66 -12.14 6.22
N PHE A 381 -22.39 -12.64 5.00
CA PHE A 381 -22.19 -11.81 3.81
C PHE A 381 -23.38 -10.86 3.59
N ASN A 382 -24.60 -11.38 3.59
CA ASN A 382 -25.81 -10.59 3.40
C ASN A 382 -25.99 -9.53 4.51
N LYS A 383 -25.68 -9.86 5.77
CA LYS A 383 -25.70 -8.88 6.89
C LYS A 383 -24.68 -7.75 6.67
N VAL A 384 -23.43 -8.10 6.34
CA VAL A 384 -22.39 -7.11 6.06
C VAL A 384 -22.80 -6.18 4.92
N MET A 385 -23.28 -6.75 3.81
CA MET A 385 -23.68 -5.95 2.64
C MET A 385 -24.87 -5.04 2.93
N ARG A 386 -25.90 -5.53 3.63
CA ARG A 386 -27.02 -4.69 4.06
C ARG A 386 -26.56 -3.53 4.95
N THR A 387 -25.74 -3.81 5.96
CA THR A 387 -25.19 -2.78 6.84
C THR A 387 -24.37 -1.75 6.06
N LYS A 388 -23.54 -2.20 5.11
CA LYS A 388 -22.75 -1.29 4.26
C LYS A 388 -23.66 -0.37 3.45
N ILE A 389 -24.67 -0.90 2.78
CA ILE A 389 -25.63 -0.12 1.97
C ILE A 389 -26.43 0.84 2.86
N GLU A 390 -27.04 0.34 3.94
CA GLU A 390 -27.89 1.13 4.83
C GLU A 390 -27.14 2.30 5.48
N ARG A 391 -25.89 2.10 5.92
CA ARG A 391 -25.11 3.19 6.53
C ARG A 391 -24.67 4.23 5.51
N GLU A 392 -24.33 3.81 4.30
CA GLU A 392 -23.93 4.71 3.22
C GLU A 392 -25.13 5.53 2.71
N ASP A 393 -26.29 4.90 2.51
CA ASP A 393 -27.51 5.56 2.06
C ASP A 393 -28.05 6.56 3.10
N ASN A 394 -28.05 6.16 4.39
CA ASN A 394 -28.50 7.02 5.48
C ASN A 394 -27.44 8.04 5.94
N LYS A 395 -26.21 7.96 5.42
CA LYS A 395 -25.05 8.73 5.88
C LYS A 395 -24.81 8.58 7.39
N ASP A 396 -25.10 7.40 7.95
CA ASP A 396 -24.84 7.07 9.35
C ASP A 396 -23.42 6.53 9.51
N TYR A 397 -22.50 7.46 9.78
CA TYR A 397 -21.09 7.15 9.98
C TYR A 397 -20.73 6.91 11.45
N SER A 398 -21.70 6.92 12.37
CA SER A 398 -21.45 6.85 13.82
C SER A 398 -20.76 5.57 14.27
N LYS A 399 -21.00 4.47 13.56
CA LYS A 399 -20.39 3.14 13.79
C LYS A 399 -19.35 2.76 12.74
N GLY A 400 -18.98 3.70 11.86
CA GLY A 400 -18.10 3.45 10.73
C GLY A 400 -18.79 2.71 9.57
N VAL A 401 -18.23 2.90 8.38
CA VAL A 401 -18.75 2.36 7.10
C VAL A 401 -17.74 1.49 6.37
N GLU A 402 -16.50 1.40 6.84
CA GLU A 402 -15.47 0.62 6.16
C GLU A 402 -15.76 -0.89 6.28
N PHE A 403 -15.47 -1.66 5.22
CA PHE A 403 -15.73 -3.10 5.21
C PHE A 403 -15.10 -3.79 6.42
N ARG A 404 -13.82 -3.51 6.70
CA ARG A 404 -13.14 -3.98 7.91
C ARG A 404 -13.87 -3.71 9.22
N GLN A 405 -14.45 -2.53 9.40
CA GLN A 405 -15.16 -2.17 10.62
C GLN A 405 -16.45 -3.00 10.76
N ILE A 406 -17.18 -3.16 9.66
CA ILE A 406 -18.41 -3.95 9.62
C ILE A 406 -18.11 -5.44 9.81
N PHE A 407 -17.03 -5.95 9.22
CA PHE A 407 -16.56 -7.32 9.45
C PHE A 407 -16.28 -7.56 10.94
N GLN A 408 -15.53 -6.66 11.59
CA GLN A 408 -15.22 -6.75 13.02
C GLN A 408 -16.47 -6.70 13.90
N GLU A 409 -17.44 -5.83 13.58
CA GLU A 409 -18.72 -5.74 14.29
C GLU A 409 -19.48 -7.08 14.29
N TYR A 410 -19.41 -7.80 13.18
CA TYR A 410 -20.05 -9.12 13.04
C TYR A 410 -19.14 -10.30 13.37
N GLY A 411 -17.93 -10.07 13.91
CA GLY A 411 -16.98 -11.11 14.27
C GLY A 411 -16.34 -11.85 13.08
N ALA A 412 -16.45 -11.31 11.86
CA ALA A 412 -15.80 -11.83 10.67
C ALA A 412 -14.31 -11.44 10.68
N VAL A 413 -13.48 -12.21 11.38
CA VAL A 413 -12.04 -11.93 11.55
C VAL A 413 -11.12 -12.91 10.82
N GLU A 414 -11.66 -14.03 10.32
CA GLU A 414 -10.92 -15.04 9.57
C GLU A 414 -10.75 -14.65 8.10
N ASN A 415 -9.56 -14.17 7.74
CA ASN A 415 -9.08 -14.17 6.35
C ASN A 415 -7.90 -15.12 6.27
N ASP A 416 -8.20 -16.31 5.79
CA ASP A 416 -7.24 -17.40 5.72
C ASP A 416 -6.57 -17.51 4.35
N TYR A 417 -6.96 -16.76 3.32
CA TYR A 417 -6.43 -16.98 1.96
C TYR A 417 -4.90 -16.86 1.88
N ILE A 418 -4.37 -15.77 2.43
CA ILE A 418 -2.92 -15.54 2.46
C ILE A 418 -2.22 -16.45 3.48
N ASN A 419 -2.90 -16.83 4.56
CA ASN A 419 -2.32 -17.70 5.60
C ASN A 419 -2.31 -19.19 5.18
N THR A 420 -3.34 -19.64 4.46
CA THR A 420 -3.54 -21.00 3.96
C THR A 420 -2.64 -21.33 2.78
N LYS A 421 -2.21 -20.34 2.00
CA LYS A 421 -1.21 -20.49 0.94
C LYS A 421 0.22 -20.80 1.45
N ARG A 422 0.40 -21.16 2.73
CA ARG A 422 1.68 -21.58 3.33
C ARG A 422 2.83 -20.63 3.00
N LEU A 423 2.59 -19.31 3.11
CA LEU A 423 3.53 -18.28 2.67
C LEU A 423 4.88 -18.22 3.42
N PHE A 424 5.19 -19.19 4.29
CA PHE A 424 6.49 -19.24 4.97
C PHE A 424 7.07 -20.65 5.18
N GLY A 425 6.39 -21.72 4.73
CA GLY A 425 6.83 -23.10 5.04
C GLY A 425 7.08 -23.36 6.54
N LEU A 426 6.44 -22.59 7.43
CA LEU A 426 6.68 -22.66 8.88
C LEU A 426 5.92 -23.80 9.57
N ASP A 427 4.96 -24.44 8.88
CA ASP A 427 4.16 -25.56 9.41
C ASP A 427 4.50 -26.92 8.78
N GLN A 428 5.74 -27.14 8.32
CA GLN A 428 6.19 -28.50 7.98
C GLN A 428 6.61 -29.33 9.21
N ASN A 429 6.35 -28.86 10.43
CA ASN A 429 6.54 -29.64 11.65
C ASN A 429 5.37 -29.43 12.63
N ARG A 430 4.22 -30.03 12.32
CA ARG A 430 3.27 -30.46 13.34
C ARG A 430 2.88 -31.90 13.07
#